data_AF-A0A6D0IQC1-F1
#
_entry.id   AF-A0A6D0IQC1-F1
#
_cell.length_a   1.000
_cell.length_b   1.000
_cell.length_c   1.000
_cell.angle_alpha   90.00
_cell.angle_beta   90.00
_cell.angle_gamma   90.00
#
_symmetry.space_group_name_H-M   'P 1'
#
loop_
_entity.id
_entity.type
_entity.pdbx_description
1 polymer ?
#
loop_
_entity_poly.entity_id
_entity_poly.type
_entity_poly.pdbx_seq_one_letter_code
_entity_poly.pdbx_strand_id
1 'polypeptide(L)'
;TRQHLMTGVSHMIPFVVSGGILLAVSVMLYGKGAVPDAVADPNLKKLFDIGVAGLTLMVPFLAAYIGYSIAERSALAPCAIGAWVGNSFGAGFFGALIAGIIGGIVVHYLKKIPVHKVLRSVMPIFIIPIVGTLITAGIMMWGLGEPVGALTNSLTQWLQGMQQGSIVM
;
A
#
# COMPACT_ATOMS: atom_id res chain seq x y z
N THR A 1 8.01 -17.70 3.84
CA THR A 1 7.02 -16.64 4.16
C THR A 1 7.59 -15.45 4.93
N ARG A 2 8.33 -15.63 6.04
CA ARG A 2 8.90 -14.48 6.81
C ARG A 2 9.77 -13.54 5.95
N GLN A 3 10.63 -14.07 5.08
CA GLN A 3 11.52 -13.26 4.23
C GLN A 3 10.78 -12.33 3.27
N HIS A 4 9.61 -12.75 2.75
CA HIS A 4 8.80 -11.94 1.84
C HIS A 4 8.20 -10.72 2.53
N LEU A 5 7.73 -10.91 3.76
CA LEU A 5 7.18 -9.83 4.58
C LEU A 5 8.27 -8.84 4.98
N MET A 6 9.43 -9.34 5.41
CA MET A 6 10.56 -8.49 5.78
C MET A 6 11.11 -7.67 4.60
N THR A 7 11.06 -8.23 3.38
CA THR A 7 11.43 -7.48 2.17
C THR A 7 10.48 -6.31 1.94
N GLY A 8 9.17 -6.54 2.05
CA GLY A 8 8.17 -5.48 1.96
C GLY A 8 8.36 -4.38 2.99
N VAL A 9 8.48 -4.75 4.27
CA VAL A 9 8.62 -3.79 5.37
C VAL A 9 9.89 -2.96 5.20
N SER A 10 11.03 -3.56 4.86
CA SER A 10 12.29 -2.83 4.69
C SER A 10 12.20 -1.75 3.61
N HIS A 11 11.53 -2.04 2.48
CA HIS A 11 11.37 -1.06 1.39
C HIS A 11 10.30 -0.01 1.67
N MET A 12 9.44 -0.23 2.67
CA MET A 12 8.46 0.75 3.14
C MET A 12 9.10 1.83 4.02
N ILE A 13 10.13 1.50 4.79
CA ILE A 13 10.76 2.40 5.78
C ILE A 13 11.16 3.76 5.17
N PRO A 14 11.83 3.85 4.00
CA PRO A 14 12.22 5.14 3.42
C PRO A 14 11.03 6.06 3.12
N PHE A 15 9.88 5.51 2.75
CA PHE A 15 8.65 6.28 2.49
C PHE A 15 8.05 6.82 3.79
N VAL A 16 8.06 6.01 4.84
CA VAL A 16 7.57 6.41 6.17
C VAL A 16 8.46 7.51 6.76
N VAL A 17 9.78 7.35 6.66
CA VAL A 17 10.75 8.32 7.20
C VAL A 17 10.66 9.64 6.45
N SER A 18 10.70 9.62 5.12
CA SER A 18 10.60 10.84 4.31
C SER A 18 9.24 11.53 4.47
N GLY A 19 8.14 10.78 4.38
CA GLY A 19 6.78 11.30 4.51
C GLY A 19 6.51 11.87 5.91
N GLY A 20 6.85 11.11 6.95
CA GLY A 20 6.62 11.49 8.33
C GLY A 20 7.43 12.73 8.75
N ILE A 21 8.72 12.80 8.38
CA ILE A 21 9.57 13.95 8.74
C ILE A 21 9.09 15.21 8.02
N LEU A 22 8.81 15.17 6.72
CA LEU A 22 8.37 16.35 5.98
C LEU A 22 7.01 16.86 6.47
N LEU A 23 6.09 15.94 6.77
CA LEU A 23 4.80 16.27 7.39
C LEU A 23 5.01 16.94 8.75
N ALA A 24 5.83 16.35 9.63
CA ALA A 24 6.09 16.87 10.96
C ALA A 24 6.73 18.27 10.93
N VAL A 25 7.70 18.50 10.04
CA VAL A 25 8.33 19.81 9.85
C VAL A 25 7.28 20.84 9.42
N SER A 26 6.38 20.48 8.52
CA SER A 26 5.30 21.39 8.10
C SER A 26 4.39 21.78 9.26
N VAL A 27 3.98 20.84 10.09
CA VAL A 27 3.09 21.10 11.24
C VAL A 27 3.82 21.89 12.32
N MET A 28 5.11 21.61 12.55
CA MET A 28 5.97 22.35 13.47
C MET A 28 6.08 23.83 13.07
N LEU A 29 6.33 24.11 11.79
CA LEU A 29 6.42 25.48 11.27
C LEU A 29 5.07 26.21 11.26
N TYR A 30 3.95 25.47 11.16
CA TYR A 30 2.61 26.04 11.24
C TYR A 30 2.23 26.45 12.68
N GLY A 31 2.78 25.78 13.70
CA GLY A 31 2.61 26.14 15.12
C GLY A 31 1.25 25.86 15.74
N LYS A 32 0.25 25.39 14.96
CA LYS A 32 -1.12 25.13 15.45
C LYS A 32 -1.47 23.64 15.64
N GLY A 33 -0.51 22.73 15.51
CA GLY A 33 -0.75 21.29 15.67
C GLY A 33 -1.82 20.72 14.72
N ALA A 34 -2.01 21.35 13.56
CA ALA A 34 -3.05 21.03 12.59
C ALA A 34 -2.49 21.08 11.17
N VAL A 35 -3.29 20.64 10.20
CA VAL A 35 -2.97 20.79 8.78
C VAL A 35 -2.85 22.30 8.46
N PRO A 36 -1.76 22.75 7.81
CA PRO A 36 -1.63 24.15 7.41
C PRO A 36 -2.77 24.59 6.51
N ASP A 37 -3.20 25.85 6.65
CA ASP A 37 -4.26 26.40 5.83
C ASP A 37 -3.78 26.61 4.38
N ALA A 38 -4.57 26.16 3.41
CA ALA A 38 -4.18 26.23 1.99
C ALA A 38 -4.18 27.66 1.43
N VAL A 39 -4.96 28.56 2.03
CA VAL A 39 -5.10 29.96 1.61
C VAL A 39 -4.13 30.84 2.37
N ALA A 40 -4.06 30.67 3.70
CA ALA A 40 -3.19 31.50 4.53
C ALA A 40 -1.70 31.09 4.42
N ASP A 41 -1.42 29.79 4.34
CA ASP A 41 -0.06 29.24 4.36
C ASP A 41 0.17 28.21 3.23
N PRO A 42 0.03 28.61 1.94
CA PRO A 42 0.05 27.69 0.81
C PRO A 42 1.35 26.89 0.68
N ASN A 43 2.48 27.46 1.09
CA ASN A 43 3.77 26.78 1.03
C ASN A 43 3.90 25.68 2.10
N LEU A 44 3.39 25.94 3.31
CA LEU A 44 3.35 24.92 4.35
C LEU A 44 2.36 23.82 3.96
N LYS A 45 1.19 24.16 3.39
CA LYS A 45 0.26 23.13 2.90
C LYS A 45 0.88 22.22 1.85
N LYS A 46 1.64 22.77 0.89
CA LYS A 46 2.38 21.96 -0.10
C LYS A 46 3.42 21.06 0.55
N LEU A 47 4.15 21.55 1.55
CA LEU A 47 5.13 20.73 2.29
C LEU A 47 4.44 19.58 3.06
N PHE A 48 3.31 19.86 3.70
CA PHE A 48 2.46 18.87 4.33
C PHE A 48 2.01 17.79 3.32
N ASP A 49 1.55 18.21 2.15
CA ASP A 49 1.06 17.29 1.11
C ASP A 49 2.15 16.39 0.52
N ILE A 50 3.40 16.88 0.43
CA ILE A 50 4.55 16.03 0.09
C ILE A 50 4.73 14.93 1.16
N GLY A 51 4.60 15.30 2.43
CA GLY A 51 4.65 14.35 3.54
C GLY A 51 3.54 13.30 3.47
N VAL A 52 2.31 13.74 3.23
CA VAL A 52 1.14 12.87 3.02
C VAL A 52 1.37 11.91 1.85
N ALA A 53 1.88 12.40 0.71
CA ALA A 53 2.16 11.56 -0.44
C ALA A 53 3.13 10.42 -0.10
N GLY A 54 4.21 10.71 0.66
CA GLY A 54 5.15 9.69 1.13
C GLY A 54 4.46 8.61 1.98
N LEU A 55 3.63 9.01 2.94
CA LEU A 55 2.88 8.10 3.79
C LEU A 55 1.81 7.30 3.01
N THR A 56 1.16 7.92 2.02
CA THR A 56 0.17 7.24 1.18
C THR A 56 0.81 6.18 0.28
N LEU A 57 1.99 6.45 -0.25
CA LEU A 57 2.72 5.50 -1.11
C LEU A 57 3.28 4.30 -0.35
N MET A 58 3.43 4.39 0.97
CA MET A 58 3.98 3.29 1.78
C MET A 58 3.21 1.97 1.59
N VAL A 59 1.88 2.03 1.49
CA VAL A 59 0.98 0.86 1.42
C VAL A 59 1.12 0.12 0.08
N PRO A 60 1.00 0.80 -1.10
CA PRO A 60 1.31 0.18 -2.38
C PRO A 60 2.72 -0.39 -2.48
N PHE A 61 3.73 0.32 -1.96
CA PHE A 61 5.11 -0.13 -2.03
C PHE A 61 5.39 -1.35 -1.15
N LEU A 62 4.80 -1.42 0.04
CA LEU A 62 4.82 -2.61 0.88
C LEU A 62 4.31 -3.83 0.10
N ALA A 63 3.12 -3.72 -0.51
CA ALA A 63 2.53 -4.82 -1.30
C ALA A 63 3.38 -5.18 -2.52
N ALA A 64 3.87 -4.17 -3.24
CA ALA A 64 4.74 -4.35 -4.41
C ALA A 64 5.98 -5.17 -4.07
N TYR A 65 6.65 -4.85 -2.96
CA TYR A 65 7.89 -5.54 -2.56
C TYR A 65 7.64 -6.91 -1.91
N ILE A 66 6.48 -7.14 -1.29
CA ILE A 66 6.04 -8.49 -0.93
C ILE A 66 5.89 -9.33 -2.21
N GLY A 67 5.15 -8.84 -3.20
CA GLY A 67 4.96 -9.54 -4.48
C GLY A 67 6.27 -9.75 -5.25
N TYR A 68 7.14 -8.74 -5.25
CA TYR A 68 8.48 -8.80 -5.85
C TYR A 68 9.30 -9.95 -5.28
N SER A 69 9.25 -10.15 -3.96
CA SER A 69 9.99 -11.23 -3.32
C SER A 69 9.47 -12.63 -3.69
N ILE A 70 8.28 -12.74 -4.29
CA ILE A 70 7.65 -14.00 -4.72
C ILE A 70 7.85 -14.25 -6.22
N ALA A 71 7.66 -13.22 -7.06
CA ALA A 71 7.66 -13.36 -8.51
C ALA A 71 8.45 -12.28 -9.29
N GLU A 72 9.37 -11.59 -8.60
CA GLU A 72 10.30 -10.60 -9.13
C GLU A 72 9.60 -9.35 -9.70
N ARG A 73 10.27 -8.65 -10.62
CA ARG A 73 9.85 -7.34 -11.15
C ARG A 73 8.44 -7.33 -11.75
N SER A 74 8.02 -8.44 -12.35
CA SER A 74 6.70 -8.55 -12.98
C SER A 74 5.52 -8.48 -11.99
N ALA A 75 5.77 -8.67 -10.68
CA ALA A 75 4.73 -8.59 -9.66
C ALA A 75 4.52 -7.19 -9.06
N LEU A 76 5.40 -6.23 -9.36
CA LEU A 76 5.36 -4.89 -8.76
C LEU A 76 4.03 -4.18 -9.03
N ALA A 77 3.63 -4.08 -10.30
CA ALA A 77 2.40 -3.38 -10.69
C ALA A 77 1.12 -4.10 -10.20
N PRO A 78 0.93 -5.41 -10.40
CA PRO A 78 -0.24 -6.13 -9.90
C PRO A 78 -0.48 -5.97 -8.40
N CYS A 79 0.57 -6.05 -7.59
CA CYS A 79 0.47 -5.96 -6.14
C CYS A 79 0.26 -4.51 -5.67
N ALA A 80 0.98 -3.54 -6.24
CA ALA A 80 0.83 -2.13 -5.90
C ALA A 80 -0.58 -1.63 -6.18
N ILE A 81 -1.11 -1.94 -7.37
CA ILE A 81 -2.44 -1.52 -7.80
C ILE A 81 -3.52 -2.24 -6.98
N GLY A 82 -3.36 -3.55 -6.73
CA GLY A 82 -4.28 -4.30 -5.88
C GLY A 82 -4.36 -3.72 -4.46
N ALA A 83 -3.22 -3.35 -3.87
CA ALA A 83 -3.18 -2.71 -2.57
C ALA A 83 -3.79 -1.31 -2.57
N TRP A 84 -3.54 -0.52 -3.61
CA TRP A 84 -4.15 0.80 -3.79
C TRP A 84 -5.68 0.72 -3.82
N VAL A 85 -6.21 -0.19 -4.63
CA VAL A 85 -7.66 -0.46 -4.74
C VAL A 85 -8.22 -0.91 -3.39
N GLY A 86 -7.57 -1.85 -2.71
CA GLY A 86 -7.98 -2.28 -1.37
C GLY A 86 -7.99 -1.14 -0.35
N ASN A 87 -7.04 -0.21 -0.46
CA ASN A 87 -6.95 0.93 0.43
C ASN A 87 -8.10 1.93 0.24
N SER A 88 -8.71 2.00 -0.95
CA SER A 88 -9.93 2.77 -1.18
C SER A 88 -11.12 2.27 -0.36
N PHE A 89 -11.09 1.02 0.12
CA PHE A 89 -12.07 0.43 1.03
C PHE A 89 -11.63 0.47 2.51
N GLY A 90 -10.51 1.13 2.83
CA GLY A 90 -9.98 1.21 4.20
C GLY A 90 -9.18 -0.02 4.65
N ALA A 91 -8.75 -0.90 3.73
CA ALA A 91 -8.00 -2.10 4.08
C ALA A 91 -6.59 -1.83 4.67
N GLY A 92 -6.01 -0.65 4.41
CA GLY A 92 -4.75 -0.20 5.00
C GLY A 92 -3.61 -1.20 4.88
N PHE A 93 -2.87 -1.39 5.98
CA PHE A 93 -1.72 -2.30 6.06
C PHE A 93 -2.10 -3.77 5.78
N PHE A 94 -3.24 -4.24 6.29
CA PHE A 94 -3.72 -5.61 6.04
C PHE A 94 -4.03 -5.83 4.57
N GLY A 95 -4.64 -4.83 3.92
CA GLY A 95 -4.86 -4.81 2.48
C GLY A 95 -3.57 -4.97 1.69
N ALA A 96 -2.51 -4.27 2.07
CA ALA A 96 -1.20 -4.42 1.42
C ALA A 96 -0.57 -5.80 1.62
N LEU A 97 -0.65 -6.38 2.82
CA LEU A 97 -0.16 -7.73 3.10
C LEU A 97 -0.86 -8.77 2.21
N ILE A 98 -2.19 -8.71 2.18
CA ILE A 98 -3.04 -9.64 1.44
C ILE A 98 -2.83 -9.46 -0.07
N ALA A 99 -2.92 -8.23 -0.58
CA ALA A 99 -2.71 -7.93 -2.00
C ALA A 99 -1.29 -8.30 -2.47
N GLY A 100 -0.27 -8.08 -1.65
CA GLY A 100 1.12 -8.45 -1.96
C GLY A 100 1.31 -9.97 -2.08
N ILE A 101 0.71 -10.76 -1.19
CA ILE A 101 0.78 -12.23 -1.25
C ILE A 101 -0.03 -12.76 -2.43
N ILE A 102 -1.29 -12.32 -2.57
CA ILE A 102 -2.18 -12.75 -3.65
C ILE A 102 -1.57 -12.41 -5.00
N GLY A 103 -1.17 -11.15 -5.21
CA GLY A 103 -0.57 -10.72 -6.47
C GLY A 103 0.74 -11.41 -6.78
N GLY A 104 1.58 -11.65 -5.77
CA GLY A 104 2.81 -12.44 -5.92
C GLY A 104 2.53 -13.86 -6.40
N ILE A 105 1.53 -14.54 -5.81
CA ILE A 105 1.11 -15.90 -6.19
C ILE A 105 0.51 -15.91 -7.61
N VAL A 106 -0.42 -14.99 -7.90
CA VAL A 106 -1.05 -14.86 -9.22
C VAL A 106 0.02 -14.71 -10.30
N VAL A 107 0.97 -13.80 -10.10
CA VAL A 107 2.04 -13.55 -11.06
C VAL A 107 3.00 -14.74 -11.17
N HIS A 108 3.30 -15.42 -10.07
CA HIS A 108 4.10 -16.63 -10.07
C HIS A 108 3.49 -17.72 -10.97
N TYR A 109 2.17 -17.92 -10.91
CA TYR A 109 1.48 -18.88 -11.78
C TYR A 109 1.37 -18.41 -13.23
N LEU A 110 1.15 -17.12 -13.48
CA LEU A 110 1.14 -16.58 -14.84
C LEU A 110 2.48 -16.81 -15.55
N LYS A 111 3.61 -16.67 -14.85
CA LYS A 111 4.95 -16.93 -15.40
C LYS A 111 5.18 -18.39 -15.82
N LYS A 112 4.40 -19.35 -15.30
CA LYS A 112 4.53 -20.78 -15.63
C LYS A 112 3.80 -21.18 -16.91
N ILE A 113 2.98 -20.31 -17.48
CA ILE A 113 2.24 -20.61 -18.70
C ILE A 113 3.23 -20.69 -19.88
N PRO A 114 3.33 -21.82 -20.60
CA PRO A 114 4.26 -21.96 -21.71
C PRO A 114 3.81 -21.07 -22.88
N VAL A 115 4.73 -20.24 -23.38
CA VAL A 115 4.48 -19.34 -24.51
C VAL A 115 5.51 -19.55 -25.63
N HIS A 116 5.09 -19.28 -26.86
CA HIS A 116 5.95 -19.36 -28.04
C HIS A 116 7.10 -18.33 -27.97
N LYS A 117 8.24 -18.60 -28.63
CA LYS A 117 9.50 -17.80 -28.48
C LYS A 117 9.30 -16.28 -28.61
N VAL A 118 8.44 -15.85 -29.54
CA VAL A 118 8.13 -14.43 -29.80
C VAL A 118 7.43 -13.75 -28.62
N LEU A 119 6.61 -14.48 -27.87
CA LEU A 119 5.81 -13.94 -26.76
C LEU A 119 6.59 -13.87 -25.44
N ARG A 120 7.75 -14.51 -25.35
CA ARG A 120 8.52 -14.62 -24.10
C ARG A 120 8.95 -13.26 -23.54
N SER A 121 9.25 -12.29 -24.40
CA SER A 121 9.61 -10.91 -23.99
C SER A 121 8.39 -10.04 -23.70
N VAL A 122 7.29 -10.25 -24.43
CA VAL A 122 6.04 -9.48 -24.28
C VAL A 122 5.32 -9.86 -22.97
N MET A 123 5.46 -11.11 -22.54
CA MET A 123 4.73 -11.65 -21.41
C MET A 123 5.01 -10.92 -20.08
N PRO A 124 6.26 -10.76 -19.59
CA PRO A 124 6.53 -10.07 -18.33
C PRO A 124 6.32 -8.54 -18.39
N ILE A 125 6.34 -7.95 -19.58
CA ILE A 125 6.23 -6.49 -19.78
C ILE A 125 4.77 -6.06 -19.92
N PHE A 126 3.94 -6.85 -20.60
CA PHE A 126 2.59 -6.45 -20.97
C PHE A 126 1.52 -7.40 -20.42
N ILE A 127 1.62 -8.69 -20.73
CA ILE A 127 0.56 -9.66 -20.40
C ILE A 127 0.45 -9.86 -18.89
N ILE A 128 1.56 -10.12 -18.21
CA ILE A 128 1.58 -10.37 -16.77
C ILE A 128 1.13 -9.13 -15.99
N PRO A 129 1.62 -7.91 -16.27
CA PRO A 129 1.10 -6.72 -15.60
C PRO A 129 -0.41 -6.52 -15.80
N ILE A 130 -0.95 -6.74 -16.99
CA ILE A 130 -2.38 -6.54 -17.26
C ILE A 130 -3.23 -7.63 -16.57
N VAL A 131 -2.95 -8.90 -16.87
CA VAL A 131 -3.73 -10.03 -16.35
C VAL A 131 -3.53 -10.18 -14.84
N GLY A 132 -2.30 -10.01 -14.36
CA GLY A 132 -1.98 -10.05 -12.94
C GLY A 132 -2.69 -8.93 -12.18
N THR A 133 -2.72 -7.71 -12.72
CA THR A 133 -3.45 -6.59 -12.10
C THR A 133 -4.95 -6.84 -12.13
N LEU A 134 -5.51 -7.29 -13.26
CA LEU A 134 -6.95 -7.57 -13.36
C LEU A 134 -7.40 -8.58 -12.31
N ILE A 135 -6.64 -9.67 -12.14
CA ILE A 135 -6.97 -10.69 -11.14
C ILE A 135 -6.75 -10.15 -9.73
N THR A 136 -5.60 -9.54 -9.44
CA THR A 136 -5.25 -9.12 -8.07
C THR A 136 -6.12 -7.96 -7.59
N ALA A 137 -6.25 -6.92 -8.41
CA ALA A 137 -7.11 -5.78 -8.12
C ALA A 137 -8.59 -6.18 -8.18
N GLY A 138 -9.00 -7.09 -9.07
CA GLY A 138 -10.36 -7.62 -9.11
C GLY A 138 -10.74 -8.37 -7.83
N ILE A 139 -9.84 -9.22 -7.30
CA ILE A 139 -10.04 -9.89 -6.00
C ILE A 139 -10.20 -8.87 -4.88
N MET A 140 -9.37 -7.82 -4.86
CA MET A 140 -9.49 -6.75 -3.85
C MET A 140 -10.74 -5.90 -4.05
N MET A 141 -11.14 -5.61 -5.28
CA MET A 141 -12.26 -4.73 -5.59
C MET A 141 -13.62 -5.36 -5.33
N TRP A 142 -13.79 -6.64 -5.70
CA TRP A 142 -15.11 -7.30 -5.66
C TRP A 142 -15.24 -8.37 -4.58
N GLY A 143 -14.15 -8.66 -3.85
CA GLY A 143 -14.13 -9.72 -2.84
C GLY A 143 -13.60 -9.24 -1.51
N LEU A 144 -12.29 -8.95 -1.44
CA LEU A 144 -11.58 -8.83 -0.17
C LEU A 144 -11.45 -7.40 0.37
N GLY A 145 -11.67 -6.37 -0.44
CA GLY A 145 -11.45 -4.97 -0.04
C GLY A 145 -12.33 -4.55 1.15
N GLU A 146 -13.64 -4.69 1.01
CA GLU A 146 -14.62 -4.38 2.06
C GLU A 146 -14.43 -5.20 3.34
N PRO A 147 -14.32 -6.55 3.32
CA PRO A 147 -14.18 -7.31 4.57
C PRO A 147 -12.86 -7.03 5.29
N VAL A 148 -11.76 -6.80 4.56
CA VAL A 148 -10.47 -6.42 5.16
C VAL A 148 -10.52 -4.99 5.71
N GLY A 149 -11.21 -4.08 5.02
CA GLY A 149 -11.49 -2.74 5.51
C GLY A 149 -12.31 -2.75 6.80
N ALA A 150 -13.37 -3.56 6.85
CA ALA A 150 -14.18 -3.75 8.05
C ALA A 150 -13.35 -4.30 9.22
N LEU A 151 -12.44 -5.25 8.97
CA LEU A 151 -11.53 -5.76 9.99
C LEU A 151 -10.60 -4.67 10.53
N THR A 152 -10.06 -3.83 9.64
CA THR A 152 -9.18 -2.71 10.00
C THR A 152 -9.93 -1.67 10.85
N ASN A 153 -11.17 -1.37 10.47
CA ASN A 153 -12.04 -0.45 11.21
C ASN A 153 -12.42 -1.00 12.59
N SER A 154 -12.79 -2.27 12.68
CA SER A 154 -13.11 -2.94 13.95
C SER A 154 -11.92 -2.91 14.92
N LEU A 155 -10.71 -3.19 14.42
CA LEU A 155 -9.50 -3.10 15.23
C LEU A 155 -9.25 -1.66 15.71
N THR A 156 -9.46 -0.68 14.83
CA THR A 156 -9.30 0.73 15.17
C THR A 156 -10.29 1.17 16.25
N GLN A 157 -11.56 0.78 16.13
CA GLN A 157 -12.59 1.05 17.13
C GLN A 157 -12.27 0.41 18.48
N TRP A 158 -11.77 -0.83 18.47
CA TRP A 158 -11.35 -1.52 19.69
C TRP A 158 -10.21 -0.77 20.40
N LEU A 159 -9.18 -0.36 19.65
CA LEU A 159 -8.05 0.41 20.20
C LEU A 159 -8.48 1.78 20.73
N GLN A 160 -9.39 2.46 20.04
CA GLN A 160 -9.96 3.74 20.51
C GLN A 160 -10.78 3.56 21.79
N GLY A 161 -11.52 2.46 21.93
CA GLY A 161 -12.21 2.10 23.17
C GLY A 161 -11.25 1.90 24.35
N MET A 162 -10.07 1.31 24.10
CA MET A 162 -9.03 1.19 25.13
C MET A 162 -8.43 2.54 25.54
N GLN A 163 -8.23 3.46 24.58
CA GLN A 163 -7.77 4.82 24.90
C GLN A 163 -8.78 5.57 25.76
N GLN A 164 -10.07 5.50 25.44
CA GLN A 164 -11.13 6.19 26.18
C GLN A 164 -11.33 5.62 27.59
N GLY A 165 -11.23 4.29 27.77
CA GLY A 165 -11.26 3.66 29.10
C GLY A 165 -10.10 4.07 30.00
N SER A 166 -8.97 4.51 29.42
CA SER A 166 -7.80 5.00 30.15
C SER A 166 -7.91 6.47 30.59
N ILE A 167 -8.91 7.23 30.10
CA ILE A 167 -9.11 8.66 30.44
C ILE A 167 -10.09 8.81 31.64
N VAL A 168 -10.68 7.71 32.12
CA VAL A 168 -11.68 7.70 33.22
C VAL A 168 -11.13 7.13 34.53
N MET A 169 -9.81 7.00 34.66
CA MET A 169 -9.08 6.77 35.92
C MET A 169 -8.01 7.83 36.09
#